data_AF-A0A151DUY6-F1
#
_entry.id   AF-A0A151DUY6-F1
#
_cell.length_a   1.000
_cell.length_b   1.000
_cell.length_c   1.000
_cell.angle_alpha   90.00
_cell.angle_beta   90.00
_cell.angle_gamma   90.00
#
_symmetry.space_group_name_H-M   'P 1'
#
loop_
_entity.id
_entity.type
_entity.pdbx_description
1 polymer ?
#
loop_
_entity_poly.entity_id
_entity_poly.type
_entity_poly.pdbx_seq_one_letter_code
_entity_poly.pdbx_strand_id
1 'polypeptide(L)'
;MCSVKRKTEGFYTANEITPSMNNTDLKITTQEEFLSLFGKAYWLETQFENIMQWQAYMTIKNENYRNALFQISHDSEKHKIILTQLITHLKEVTVKNLEDYAGLKEKEIDFKGKWDEEIITELLKNEHLALDLYTKLHTFTDKEFLKKIWTGSNSDQFFKHLEFLIKEEKKHITLLTPLAGKLERIL
;
A
#
# COMPACT_ATOMS: atom_id res chain seq x y z
N MET A 1 35.99 32.46 26.56
CA MET A 1 35.93 31.38 27.58
C MET A 1 34.71 31.62 28.44
N CYS A 2 33.69 30.78 28.37
CA CYS A 2 32.65 30.74 29.38
C CYS A 2 32.11 29.31 29.50
N SER A 3 31.95 28.89 30.75
CA SER A 3 31.99 27.51 31.22
C SER A 3 30.71 26.72 30.94
N VAL A 4 30.90 25.48 30.50
CA VAL A 4 29.90 24.40 30.52
C VAL A 4 29.57 24.07 31.98
N LYS A 5 28.29 23.96 32.33
CA LYS A 5 27.82 23.33 33.58
C LYS A 5 27.06 22.06 33.23
N ARG A 6 27.63 20.90 33.57
CA ARG A 6 26.90 19.62 33.65
C ARG A 6 26.04 19.64 34.90
N LYS A 7 24.78 19.23 34.76
CA LYS A 7 24.00 18.67 35.87
C LYS A 7 23.67 17.22 35.52
N THR A 8 24.12 16.35 36.40
CA THR A 8 23.76 14.94 36.50
C THR A 8 22.51 14.78 37.39
N GLU A 9 21.87 13.63 37.20
CA GLU A 9 20.89 12.95 38.06
C GLU A 9 19.40 13.16 37.81
N GLY A 10 18.70 12.03 37.69
CA GLY A 10 17.25 11.92 37.69
C GLY A 10 16.74 10.70 36.92
N PHE A 11 16.93 9.50 37.47
CA PHE A 11 16.23 8.28 37.03
C PHE A 11 14.71 8.46 37.16
N TYR A 12 13.97 8.27 36.07
CA TYR A 12 12.61 7.73 36.09
C TYR A 12 12.43 6.83 34.88
N THR A 13 12.52 5.53 35.12
CA THR A 13 12.05 4.50 34.19
C THR A 13 10.53 4.49 34.20
N ALA A 14 9.91 5.06 33.17
CA ALA A 14 8.53 4.75 32.81
C ALA A 14 8.55 3.89 31.56
N ASN A 15 8.72 2.58 31.76
CA ASN A 15 8.29 1.59 30.78
C ASN A 15 6.76 1.63 30.74
N GLU A 16 6.19 2.56 29.99
CA GLU A 16 4.85 2.36 29.43
C GLU A 16 5.02 1.43 28.24
N ILE A 17 5.06 0.13 28.55
CA ILE A 17 4.75 -0.91 27.58
C ILE A 17 3.30 -0.66 27.18
N THR A 18 3.10 0.02 26.06
CA THR A 18 1.82 -0.04 25.35
C THR A 18 1.51 -1.52 25.14
N PRO A 19 0.31 -2.00 25.52
CA PRO A 19 -0.07 -3.35 25.18
C PRO A 19 0.00 -3.45 23.66
N SER A 20 0.91 -4.29 23.15
CA SER A 20 0.80 -4.73 21.77
C SER A 20 -0.57 -5.36 21.66
N MET A 21 -1.50 -4.71 20.96
CA MET A 21 -2.74 -5.35 20.58
C MET A 21 -2.35 -6.52 19.67
N ASN A 22 -2.13 -7.69 20.28
CA ASN A 22 -2.26 -8.96 19.60
C ASN A 22 -3.74 -9.06 19.27
N ASN A 23 -4.13 -8.42 18.17
CA ASN A 23 -5.51 -8.38 17.71
C ASN A 23 -5.81 -9.71 17.00
N THR A 24 -5.75 -10.81 17.76
CA THR A 24 -6.07 -12.16 17.30
C THR A 24 -7.56 -12.33 17.00
N ASP A 25 -8.38 -11.34 17.38
CA ASP A 25 -9.84 -11.36 17.19
C ASP A 25 -10.26 -10.67 15.88
N LEU A 26 -9.37 -9.91 15.23
CA LEU A 26 -9.69 -9.30 13.94
C LEU A 26 -9.67 -10.37 12.85
N LYS A 27 -10.83 -10.62 12.23
CA LYS A 27 -10.96 -11.50 11.06
C LYS A 27 -11.97 -10.94 10.07
N ILE A 28 -11.59 -10.88 8.80
CA ILE A 28 -12.48 -10.56 7.69
C ILE A 28 -13.26 -11.84 7.36
N THR A 29 -14.55 -11.83 7.65
CA THR A 29 -15.42 -13.02 7.57
C THR A 29 -16.71 -12.78 6.80
N THR A 30 -16.96 -11.54 6.38
CA THR A 30 -18.16 -11.16 5.63
C THR A 30 -17.80 -10.75 4.21
N GLN A 31 -18.70 -11.03 3.27
CA GLN A 31 -18.47 -10.71 1.85
C GLN A 31 -18.38 -9.20 1.62
N GLU A 32 -19.24 -8.40 2.24
CA GLU A 32 -19.22 -6.95 2.05
C GLU A 32 -17.94 -6.30 2.57
N GLU A 33 -17.47 -6.69 3.77
CA GLU A 33 -16.20 -6.20 4.33
C GLU A 33 -15.02 -6.59 3.44
N PHE A 34 -14.97 -7.86 3.02
CA PHE A 34 -13.93 -8.36 2.13
C PHE A 34 -13.92 -7.61 0.80
N LEU A 35 -15.07 -7.48 0.13
CA LEU A 35 -15.17 -6.78 -1.16
C LEU A 35 -14.85 -5.30 -1.02
N SER A 36 -15.20 -4.67 0.10
CA SER A 36 -14.84 -3.27 0.34
C SER A 36 -13.33 -3.08 0.56
N LEU A 37 -12.65 -3.99 1.26
CA LEU A 37 -11.19 -3.91 1.47
C LEU A 37 -10.43 -4.31 0.20
N PHE A 38 -10.83 -5.40 -0.45
CA PHE A 38 -10.23 -5.87 -1.68
C PHE A 38 -10.46 -4.89 -2.84
N GLY A 39 -11.63 -4.25 -2.89
CA GLY A 39 -11.92 -3.17 -3.84
C GLY A 39 -11.04 -1.94 -3.63
N LYS A 40 -10.74 -1.57 -2.38
CA LYS A 40 -9.74 -0.51 -2.11
C LYS A 40 -8.36 -0.90 -2.61
N ALA A 41 -7.97 -2.17 -2.49
CA ALA A 41 -6.68 -2.65 -2.99
C ALA A 41 -6.61 -2.59 -4.53
N TYR A 42 -7.70 -2.98 -5.20
CA TYR A 42 -7.83 -2.83 -6.65
C TYR A 42 -7.83 -1.36 -7.09
N TRP A 43 -8.51 -0.49 -6.34
CA TRP A 43 -8.54 0.94 -6.60
C TRP A 43 -7.15 1.59 -6.47
N LEU A 44 -6.36 1.19 -5.46
CA LEU A 44 -4.98 1.67 -5.28
C LEU A 44 -4.15 1.37 -6.53
N GLU A 45 -4.13 0.14 -7.00
CA GLU A 45 -3.34 -0.28 -8.17
C GLU A 45 -3.79 0.40 -9.48
N THR A 46 -5.09 0.60 -9.64
CA THR A 46 -5.66 1.07 -10.92
C THR A 46 -5.69 2.59 -11.04
N GLN A 47 -6.29 3.26 -10.07
CA GLN A 47 -6.50 4.70 -10.13
C GLN A 47 -5.34 5.44 -9.48
N PHE A 48 -4.82 4.91 -8.38
CA PHE A 48 -3.91 5.68 -7.55
C PHE A 48 -2.45 5.47 -7.91
N GLU A 49 -2.01 4.25 -8.21
CA GLU A 49 -0.63 3.97 -8.57
C GLU A 49 -0.43 4.15 -10.07
N ASN A 50 -1.23 3.53 -10.93
CA ASN A 50 -1.05 3.64 -12.38
C ASN A 50 -1.07 5.09 -12.90
N ILE A 51 -2.12 5.86 -12.55
CA ILE A 51 -2.29 7.24 -13.05
C ILE A 51 -1.25 8.17 -12.40
N MET A 52 -1.04 8.06 -11.09
CA MET A 52 -0.13 8.95 -10.37
C MET A 52 1.33 8.71 -10.72
N GLN A 53 1.74 7.44 -10.83
CA GLN A 53 3.11 7.10 -11.24
C GLN A 53 3.35 7.56 -12.70
N TRP A 54 2.37 7.40 -13.60
CA TRP A 54 2.48 7.90 -14.98
C TRP A 54 2.56 9.43 -15.05
N GLN A 55 1.74 10.13 -14.27
CA GLN A 55 1.78 11.59 -14.19
C GLN A 55 3.11 12.09 -13.59
N ALA A 56 3.66 11.38 -12.60
CA ALA A 56 4.98 11.67 -12.05
C ALA A 56 6.06 11.49 -13.12
N TYR A 57 6.01 10.39 -13.88
CA TYR A 57 6.93 10.10 -14.98
C TYR A 57 6.90 11.15 -16.09
N MET A 58 5.71 11.70 -16.39
CA MET A 58 5.58 12.80 -17.37
C MET A 58 6.09 14.14 -16.82
N THR A 59 5.92 14.38 -15.51
CA THR A 59 6.31 15.62 -14.83
C THR A 59 7.83 15.70 -14.65
N ILE A 60 8.42 14.69 -14.03
CA ILE A 60 9.83 14.66 -13.63
C ILE A 60 10.72 14.47 -14.86
N LYS A 61 11.78 15.28 -14.97
CA LYS A 61 12.72 15.23 -16.11
C LYS A 61 14.03 14.50 -15.80
N ASN A 62 14.33 14.28 -14.53
CA ASN A 62 15.54 13.59 -14.12
C ASN A 62 15.42 12.08 -14.41
N GLU A 63 16.38 11.55 -15.18
CA GLU A 63 16.36 10.16 -15.66
C GLU A 63 16.44 9.12 -14.53
N ASN A 64 17.12 9.41 -13.42
CA ASN A 64 17.20 8.48 -12.29
C ASN A 64 15.81 8.24 -11.69
N TYR A 65 15.03 9.30 -11.54
CA TYR A 65 13.64 9.23 -11.09
C TYR A 65 12.76 8.55 -12.13
N ARG A 66 12.88 8.93 -13.40
CA ARG A 66 12.07 8.35 -14.50
C ARG A 66 12.27 6.84 -14.64
N ASN A 67 13.50 6.34 -14.48
CA ASN A 67 13.76 4.90 -14.52
C ASN A 67 13.06 4.15 -13.38
N ALA A 68 13.11 4.68 -12.15
CA ALA A 68 12.39 4.11 -11.03
C ALA A 68 10.88 4.15 -11.23
N LEU A 69 10.35 5.29 -11.70
CA LEU A 69 8.92 5.48 -11.99
C LEU A 69 8.43 4.53 -13.08
N PHE A 70 9.19 4.37 -14.16
CA PHE A 70 8.84 3.43 -15.22
C PHE A 70 8.79 1.99 -14.72
N GLN A 71 9.76 1.61 -13.88
CA GLN A 71 9.79 0.27 -13.29
C GLN A 71 8.55 0.01 -12.42
N ILE A 72 8.24 0.90 -11.46
CA ILE A 72 7.07 0.69 -10.59
C ILE A 72 5.77 0.74 -11.40
N SER A 73 5.61 1.64 -12.38
CA SER A 73 4.41 1.67 -13.23
C SER A 73 4.21 0.38 -14.03
N HIS A 74 5.29 -0.20 -14.53
CA HIS A 74 5.24 -1.49 -15.23
C HIS A 74 4.85 -2.63 -14.30
N ASP A 75 5.36 -2.63 -13.07
CA ASP A 75 5.05 -3.66 -12.09
C ASP A 75 3.60 -3.52 -11.55
N SER A 76 3.12 -2.29 -11.30
CA SER A 76 1.71 -2.00 -10.93
C SER A 76 0.71 -2.50 -11.99
N GLU A 77 1.03 -2.41 -13.30
CA GLU A 77 0.14 -2.99 -14.32
C GLU A 77 0.03 -4.53 -14.18
N LYS A 78 1.12 -5.21 -13.79
CA LYS A 78 1.05 -6.65 -13.50
C LYS A 78 0.26 -6.93 -12.24
N HIS A 79 0.38 -6.09 -11.21
CA HIS A 79 -0.38 -6.24 -9.97
C HIS A 79 -1.88 -6.12 -10.23
N LYS A 80 -2.29 -5.10 -10.98
CA LYS A 80 -3.66 -4.95 -11.48
C LYS A 80 -4.14 -6.19 -12.23
N ILE A 81 -3.34 -6.76 -13.13
CA ILE A 81 -3.70 -8.02 -13.84
C ILE A 81 -3.93 -9.16 -12.84
N ILE A 82 -3.07 -9.31 -11.83
CA ILE A 82 -3.22 -10.33 -10.78
C ILE A 82 -4.53 -10.12 -10.02
N LEU A 83 -4.82 -8.88 -9.60
CA LEU A 83 -6.06 -8.58 -8.90
C LEU A 83 -7.29 -8.85 -9.77
N THR A 84 -7.26 -8.46 -11.05
CA THR A 84 -8.33 -8.79 -12.01
C THR A 84 -8.54 -10.30 -12.13
N GLN A 85 -7.47 -11.10 -12.19
CA GLN A 85 -7.57 -12.55 -12.21
C GLN A 85 -8.22 -13.09 -10.93
N LEU A 86 -7.80 -12.61 -9.76
CA LEU A 86 -8.40 -12.99 -8.47
C LEU A 86 -9.90 -12.67 -8.43
N ILE A 87 -10.33 -11.53 -8.99
CA ILE A 87 -11.75 -11.16 -9.08
C ILE A 87 -12.56 -12.21 -9.84
N THR A 88 -12.02 -12.75 -10.94
CA THR A 88 -12.74 -13.78 -11.74
C THR A 88 -13.01 -15.07 -10.97
N HIS A 89 -12.32 -15.30 -9.86
CA HIS A 89 -12.49 -16.44 -8.98
C HIS A 89 -13.40 -16.18 -7.77
N LEU A 90 -14.06 -15.02 -7.70
CA LEU A 90 -15.03 -14.69 -6.67
C LEU A 90 -16.46 -14.87 -7.19
N LYS A 91 -17.35 -15.46 -6.37
CA LYS A 91 -18.75 -15.70 -6.71
C LYS A 91 -19.49 -14.40 -6.92
N GLU A 92 -20.07 -14.24 -8.11
CA GLU A 92 -20.95 -13.10 -8.45
C GLU A 92 -20.26 -11.73 -8.32
N VAL A 93 -18.93 -11.69 -8.40
CA VAL A 93 -18.13 -10.45 -8.37
C VAL A 93 -17.64 -10.13 -9.78
N THR A 94 -17.68 -8.84 -10.12
CA THR A 94 -17.12 -8.27 -11.34
C THR A 94 -16.19 -7.12 -10.96
N VAL A 95 -15.35 -6.64 -11.88
CA VAL A 95 -14.54 -5.45 -11.64
C VAL A 95 -15.44 -4.26 -11.24
N LYS A 96 -16.52 -4.04 -11.99
CA LYS A 96 -17.44 -2.94 -11.76
C LYS A 96 -18.05 -2.96 -10.36
N ASN A 97 -18.61 -4.10 -9.93
CA ASN A 97 -19.22 -4.14 -8.60
C ASN A 97 -18.18 -4.04 -7.48
N LEU A 98 -16.95 -4.52 -7.70
CA LEU A 98 -15.87 -4.35 -6.73
C LEU A 98 -15.46 -2.88 -6.58
N GLU A 99 -15.40 -2.13 -7.68
CA GLU A 99 -15.17 -0.67 -7.65
C GLU A 99 -16.28 0.05 -6.87
N ASP A 100 -17.54 -0.35 -7.04
CA ASP A 100 -18.66 0.19 -6.26
C ASP A 100 -18.48 -0.08 -4.74
N TYR A 101 -18.00 -1.27 -4.36
CA TYR A 101 -17.70 -1.62 -2.96
C TYR A 101 -16.52 -0.84 -2.37
N ALA A 102 -15.56 -0.43 -3.19
CA ALA A 102 -14.43 0.37 -2.74
C ALA A 102 -14.91 1.73 -2.21
N GLY A 103 -15.95 2.30 -2.84
CA GLY A 103 -16.55 3.58 -2.46
C GLY A 103 -15.61 4.78 -2.60
N LEU A 104 -14.54 4.62 -3.39
CA LEU A 104 -13.51 5.64 -3.61
C LEU A 104 -13.77 6.34 -4.94
N LYS A 105 -13.67 7.67 -4.92
CA LYS A 105 -13.76 8.49 -6.13
C LYS A 105 -12.38 8.65 -6.74
N GLU A 106 -12.33 8.88 -8.04
CA GLU A 106 -11.12 9.36 -8.70
C GLU A 106 -10.60 10.60 -7.97
N LYS A 107 -9.30 10.62 -7.73
CA LYS A 107 -8.62 11.73 -7.07
C LYS A 107 -7.88 12.53 -8.13
N GLU A 108 -8.12 13.84 -8.15
CA GLU A 108 -7.32 14.74 -8.97
C GLU A 108 -5.89 14.75 -8.44
N ILE A 109 -4.94 14.42 -9.30
CA ILE A 109 -3.51 14.43 -9.01
C ILE A 109 -2.94 15.69 -9.64
N ASP A 110 -2.31 16.54 -8.84
CA ASP A 110 -1.59 17.72 -9.35
C ASP A 110 -0.19 17.79 -8.74
N PHE A 111 0.80 17.71 -9.63
CA PHE A 111 2.22 17.81 -9.30
C PHE A 111 2.82 19.17 -9.70
N LYS A 112 2.00 20.11 -10.17
CA LYS A 112 2.48 21.42 -10.57
C LYS A 112 3.15 22.14 -9.42
N GLY A 113 4.41 22.53 -9.63
CA GLY A 113 5.22 23.27 -8.65
C GLY A 113 5.79 22.43 -7.51
N LYS A 114 5.57 21.11 -7.51
CA LYS A 114 6.24 20.20 -6.57
C LYS A 114 7.64 19.86 -7.06
N TRP A 115 8.52 19.61 -6.11
CA TRP A 115 9.88 19.14 -6.36
C TRP A 115 9.85 17.64 -6.63
N ASP A 116 10.82 17.12 -7.39
CA ASP A 116 10.88 15.70 -7.74
C ASP A 116 10.83 14.81 -6.49
N GLU A 117 11.56 15.19 -5.43
CA GLU A 117 11.58 14.48 -4.15
C GLU A 117 10.23 14.49 -3.42
N GLU A 118 9.45 15.56 -3.54
CA GLU A 118 8.10 15.67 -2.95
C GLU A 118 7.13 14.74 -3.68
N ILE A 119 7.21 14.69 -5.01
CA ILE A 119 6.42 13.78 -5.84
C ILE A 119 6.73 12.32 -5.46
N ILE A 120 8.01 11.95 -5.34
CA ILE A 120 8.39 10.61 -4.87
C ILE A 120 7.91 10.33 -3.45
N THR A 121 7.97 11.31 -2.55
CA THR A 121 7.49 11.14 -1.18
C THR A 121 5.98 10.88 -1.13
N GLU A 122 5.20 11.48 -2.04
CA GLU A 122 3.78 11.18 -2.16
C GLU A 122 3.53 9.77 -2.70
N LEU A 123 4.26 9.34 -3.74
CA LEU A 123 4.18 7.98 -4.26
C LEU A 123 4.55 6.94 -3.18
N LEU A 124 5.62 7.17 -2.42
CA LEU A 124 6.07 6.27 -1.38
C LEU A 124 5.00 6.02 -0.29
N LYS A 125 4.17 7.02 0.03
CA LYS A 125 3.03 6.84 0.95
C LYS A 125 2.00 5.86 0.40
N ASN A 126 1.84 5.81 -0.92
CA ASN A 126 0.88 4.95 -1.59
C ASN A 126 1.38 3.50 -1.59
N GLU A 127 2.65 3.27 -1.94
CA GLU A 127 3.26 1.93 -1.87
C GLU A 127 3.18 1.37 -0.43
N HIS A 128 3.36 2.23 0.58
CA HIS A 128 3.16 1.84 1.98
C HIS A 128 1.71 1.48 2.32
N LEU A 129 0.75 2.19 1.74
CA LEU A 129 -0.68 1.92 1.93
C LEU A 129 -1.10 0.62 1.23
N ALA A 130 -0.63 0.38 0.01
CA ALA A 130 -0.84 -0.87 -0.71
C ALA A 130 -0.24 -2.05 0.06
N LEU A 131 1.01 -1.93 0.51
CA LEU A 131 1.68 -2.93 1.34
C LEU A 131 0.89 -3.26 2.61
N ASP A 132 0.46 -2.23 3.35
CA ASP A 132 -0.33 -2.41 4.58
C ASP A 132 -1.64 -3.13 4.29
N LEU A 133 -2.34 -2.72 3.23
CA LEU A 133 -3.62 -3.32 2.85
C LEU A 133 -3.47 -4.77 2.41
N TYR A 134 -2.47 -5.11 1.58
CA TYR A 134 -2.21 -6.49 1.20
C TYR A 134 -1.81 -7.36 2.39
N THR A 135 -0.98 -6.81 3.29
CA THR A 135 -0.59 -7.51 4.52
C THR A 135 -1.82 -7.80 5.39
N LYS A 136 -2.73 -6.83 5.53
CA LYS A 136 -3.98 -6.99 6.29
C LYS A 136 -4.93 -7.99 5.64
N LEU A 137 -5.13 -7.91 4.32
CA LEU A 137 -5.96 -8.86 3.58
C LEU A 137 -5.41 -10.29 3.72
N HIS A 138 -4.09 -10.47 3.60
CA HIS A 138 -3.45 -11.78 3.74
C HIS A 138 -3.59 -12.33 5.16
N THR A 139 -3.32 -11.49 6.16
CA THR A 139 -3.27 -11.91 7.56
C THR A 139 -4.67 -12.17 8.14
N PHE A 140 -5.64 -11.31 7.83
CA PHE A 140 -6.93 -11.28 8.52
C PHE A 140 -8.07 -11.92 7.72
N THR A 141 -7.91 -12.23 6.44
CA THR A 141 -8.97 -12.95 5.68
C THR A 141 -9.10 -14.38 6.17
N ASP A 142 -10.29 -14.73 6.67
CA ASP A 142 -10.56 -16.09 7.12
C ASP A 142 -10.63 -17.06 5.93
N LYS A 143 -9.87 -18.16 6.02
CA LYS A 143 -9.74 -19.15 4.93
C LYS A 143 -11.05 -19.87 4.63
N GLU A 144 -11.85 -20.18 5.66
CA GLU A 144 -13.12 -20.88 5.47
C GLU A 144 -14.18 -19.96 4.89
N PHE A 145 -14.17 -18.69 5.27
CA PHE A 145 -14.94 -17.65 4.57
C PHE A 145 -14.55 -17.55 3.10
N LEU A 146 -13.25 -17.42 2.79
CA LEU A 146 -12.80 -17.27 1.40
C LEU A 146 -13.22 -18.47 0.54
N LYS A 147 -13.06 -19.70 1.04
CA LYS A 147 -13.51 -20.92 0.34
C LYS A 147 -14.99 -20.88 -0.05
N LYS A 148 -15.85 -20.27 0.78
CA LYS A 148 -17.30 -20.18 0.50
C LYS A 148 -17.60 -19.24 -0.65
N ILE A 149 -16.82 -18.17 -0.81
CA ILE A 149 -17.03 -17.16 -1.88
C ILE A 149 -16.14 -17.40 -3.11
N TRP A 150 -15.24 -18.38 -3.07
CA TRP A 150 -14.34 -18.72 -4.17
C TRP A 150 -15.02 -19.67 -5.18
N THR A 151 -14.78 -19.47 -6.48
CA THR A 151 -15.22 -20.32 -7.60
C THR A 151 -14.08 -21.06 -8.28
N GLY A 152 -12.82 -20.66 -8.05
CA GLY A 152 -11.65 -21.32 -8.60
C GLY A 152 -11.36 -22.68 -7.93
N SER A 153 -10.42 -23.44 -8.49
CA SER A 153 -10.09 -24.79 -8.01
C SER A 153 -9.36 -24.80 -6.66
N ASN A 154 -8.68 -23.71 -6.30
CA ASN A 154 -7.96 -23.60 -5.03
C ASN A 154 -7.97 -22.16 -4.49
N SER A 155 -8.64 -21.92 -3.37
CA SER A 155 -8.70 -20.61 -2.70
C SER A 155 -7.35 -20.15 -2.13
N ASP A 156 -6.39 -21.05 -1.91
CA ASP A 156 -5.05 -20.68 -1.44
C ASP A 156 -4.28 -19.83 -2.46
N GLN A 157 -4.71 -19.84 -3.74
CA GLN A 157 -4.15 -18.96 -4.77
C GLN A 157 -4.25 -17.48 -4.38
N PHE A 158 -5.35 -17.08 -3.73
CA PHE A 158 -5.52 -15.73 -3.21
C PHE A 158 -4.37 -15.31 -2.30
N PHE A 159 -4.07 -16.13 -1.29
CA PHE A 159 -3.00 -15.82 -0.33
C PHE A 159 -1.61 -15.83 -0.98
N LYS A 160 -1.36 -16.77 -1.92
CA LYS A 160 -0.09 -16.79 -2.67
C LYS A 160 0.11 -15.55 -3.52
N HIS A 161 -0.95 -15.08 -4.18
CA HIS A 161 -0.89 -13.83 -4.95
C HIS A 161 -0.68 -12.62 -4.04
N LEU A 162 -1.33 -12.56 -2.87
CA LEU A 162 -1.07 -11.49 -1.91
C LEU A 162 0.38 -11.52 -1.36
N GLU A 163 0.95 -12.71 -1.08
CA GLU A 163 2.36 -12.81 -0.69
C GLU A 163 3.31 -12.27 -1.75
N PHE A 164 3.00 -12.54 -3.02
CA PHE A 164 3.74 -11.97 -4.14
C PHE A 164 3.62 -10.45 -4.17
N LEU A 165 2.39 -9.90 -4.11
CA LEU A 165 2.16 -8.45 -4.12
C LEU A 165 2.86 -7.77 -2.93
N ILE A 166 2.76 -8.31 -1.72
CA ILE A 166 3.49 -7.82 -0.53
C ILE A 166 4.99 -7.74 -0.77
N LYS A 167 5.56 -8.72 -1.48
CA LYS A 167 6.99 -8.73 -1.82
C LYS A 167 7.33 -7.66 -2.84
N GLU A 168 6.50 -7.48 -3.87
CA GLU A 168 6.73 -6.44 -4.88
C GLU A 168 6.61 -5.03 -4.28
N GLU A 169 5.60 -4.75 -3.45
CA GLU A 169 5.47 -3.46 -2.77
C GLU A 169 6.69 -3.11 -1.91
N LYS A 170 7.25 -4.11 -1.20
CA LYS A 170 8.51 -3.92 -0.45
C LYS A 170 9.68 -3.55 -1.35
N LYS A 171 9.73 -4.07 -2.59
CA LYS A 171 10.76 -3.69 -3.56
C LYS A 171 10.53 -2.27 -4.06
N HIS A 172 9.29 -1.86 -4.36
CA HIS A 172 8.97 -0.49 -4.77
C HIS A 172 9.37 0.52 -3.69
N ILE A 173 9.00 0.26 -2.43
CA ILE A 173 9.41 1.06 -1.28
C ILE A 173 10.94 1.18 -1.21
N THR A 174 11.66 0.07 -1.36
CA THR A 174 13.13 0.05 -1.32
C THR A 174 13.74 0.87 -2.46
N LEU A 175 13.13 0.82 -3.66
CA LEU A 175 13.56 1.55 -4.84
C LEU A 175 13.32 3.06 -4.71
N LEU A 176 12.17 3.46 -4.16
CA LEU A 176 11.76 4.87 -4.06
C LEU A 176 12.33 5.60 -2.84
N THR A 177 12.56 4.90 -1.72
CA THR A 177 13.09 5.49 -0.48
C THR A 177 14.32 6.37 -0.67
N PRO A 178 15.38 5.98 -1.41
CA PRO A 178 16.56 6.84 -1.58
C PRO A 178 16.32 8.08 -2.46
N LEU A 179 15.21 8.10 -3.21
CA LEU A 179 14.80 9.22 -4.07
C LEU A 179 13.80 10.16 -3.37
N ALA A 180 13.23 9.72 -2.24
CA ALA A 180 12.32 10.53 -1.45
C ALA A 180 13.08 11.60 -0.67
N GLY A 181 12.44 12.76 -0.48
CA GLY A 181 12.99 13.83 0.35
C GLY A 181 13.13 13.39 1.80
N LYS A 182 14.23 13.75 2.46
CA LYS A 182 14.35 13.62 3.92
C LYS A 182 13.40 14.64 4.55
N LEU A 183 12.25 14.18 5.04
CA LEU A 183 11.35 15.01 5.85
C LEU A 183 11.99 15.25 7.23
N GLU A 184 12.89 16.21 7.35
CA GLU A 184 13.27 16.76 8.66
C GLU A 184 12.13 17.66 9.14
N ARG A 185 11.37 17.17 10.12
CA ARG A 185 10.36 17.97 10.81
C ARG A 185 11.09 18.97 11.70
N ILE A 186 11.13 20.24 11.30
CA ILE A 186 11.56 21.32 12.18
C ILE A 186 10.46 21.46 13.25
N LEU A 187 10.79 21.15 14.50
CA LEU A 187 9.96 21.35 15.69
C LEU A 187 10.28 22.69 16.34
#